data_AF-A0A1A8D318-F1
#
_entry.id   AF-A0A1A8D318-F1
#
_cell.length_a   1.000
_cell.length_b   1.000
_cell.length_c   1.000
_cell.angle_alpha   90.00
_cell.angle_beta   90.00
_cell.angle_gamma   90.00
#
_symmetry.space_group_name_H-M   'P 1'
#
loop_
_entity.id
_entity.type
_entity.pdbx_description
1 polymer ?
#
loop_
_entity_poly.entity_id
_entity_poly.type
_entity_poly.pdbx_seq_one_letter_code
_entity_poly.pdbx_strand_id
1 'polypeptide(L)'
;MDLINRISETECCKLCHRLVDGLCGREPPLRTDYCSTWSLEEWLQLTHFLSALFHLGVGSNISDEEVLAKLSDMNSSHAGVVLSVLRARQGEIRHALLDRTNNISPASLQDFDWQLKLALSSDKISSLNTPLLSLSLDVRANGVLRPIAMEMNREELSSLISSLEAANKVVLQLK
;
A
#
# COMPACT_ATOMS: atom_id res chain seq x y z
N MET A 1 -23.14 -0.44 -18.24
CA MET A 1 -22.06 0.57 -18.47
C MET A 1 -21.52 0.49 -19.90
N ASP A 2 -22.31 0.90 -20.90
CA ASP A 2 -21.93 0.84 -22.34
C ASP A 2 -20.97 1.95 -22.79
N LEU A 3 -20.55 2.84 -21.88
CA LEU A 3 -19.77 4.02 -22.22
C LEU A 3 -18.42 3.66 -22.85
N ILE A 4 -17.78 2.58 -22.37
CA ILE A 4 -16.48 2.13 -22.88
C ILE A 4 -16.58 1.58 -24.32
N ASN A 5 -17.77 1.11 -24.72
CA ASN A 5 -18.01 0.55 -26.06
C ASN A 5 -18.02 1.63 -27.16
N ARG A 6 -17.98 2.92 -26.79
CA ARG A 6 -17.95 4.06 -27.73
C ARG A 6 -16.57 4.37 -28.28
N ILE A 7 -15.52 3.71 -27.77
CA ILE A 7 -14.14 3.87 -28.23
C ILE A 7 -13.62 2.54 -28.78
N SER A 8 -12.46 2.59 -29.46
CA SER A 8 -11.80 1.36 -29.91
C SER A 8 -11.07 0.68 -28.75
N GLU A 9 -10.75 -0.60 -28.92
CA GLU A 9 -9.94 -1.37 -27.96
C GLU A 9 -8.58 -0.71 -27.68
N THR A 10 -7.98 -0.10 -28.71
CA THR A 10 -6.69 0.59 -28.57
C THR A 10 -6.79 1.83 -27.70
N GLU A 11 -7.87 2.61 -27.86
CA GLU A 11 -8.14 3.78 -27.02
C GLU A 11 -8.57 3.35 -25.61
N CYS A 12 -9.27 2.23 -25.47
CA CYS A 12 -9.62 1.65 -24.17
C CYS A 12 -8.36 1.28 -23.40
N CYS A 13 -7.41 0.61 -24.06
CA CYS A 13 -6.12 0.24 -23.47
C CYS A 13 -5.34 1.49 -23.00
N LYS A 14 -5.24 2.51 -23.85
CA LYS A 14 -4.59 3.78 -23.51
C LYS A 14 -5.26 4.48 -22.33
N LEU A 15 -6.59 4.57 -22.33
CA LEU A 15 -7.37 5.17 -21.26
C LEU A 15 -7.13 4.44 -19.94
N CYS A 16 -7.20 3.10 -19.94
CA CYS A 16 -6.94 2.28 -18.76
C CYS A 16 -5.52 2.50 -18.22
N HIS A 17 -4.50 2.53 -19.08
CA HIS A 17 -3.14 2.81 -18.65
C HIS A 17 -2.99 4.21 -18.04
N ARG A 18 -3.58 5.24 -18.64
CA ARG A 18 -3.55 6.60 -18.09
C ARG A 18 -4.31 6.72 -16.77
N LEU A 19 -5.41 5.99 -16.62
CA LEU A 19 -6.13 5.93 -15.34
C LEU A 19 -5.24 5.33 -14.25
N VAL A 20 -4.56 4.22 -14.55
CA VAL A 20 -3.59 3.62 -13.63
C VAL A 20 -2.43 4.56 -13.33
N ASP A 21 -1.94 5.31 -14.32
CA ASP A 21 -0.93 6.35 -14.08
C ASP A 21 -1.42 7.39 -13.06
N GLY A 22 -2.67 7.85 -13.18
CA GLY A 22 -3.31 8.71 -12.18
C GLY A 22 -3.42 8.06 -10.78
N LEU A 23 -3.78 6.78 -10.70
CA LEU A 23 -3.81 6.03 -9.44
C LEU A 23 -2.43 5.97 -8.78
N CYS A 24 -1.39 5.79 -9.60
CA CYS A 24 0.01 5.73 -9.18
C CYS A 24 0.68 7.11 -8.99
N GLY A 25 -0.10 8.20 -8.98
CA GLY A 25 0.41 9.55 -8.70
C GLY A 25 1.08 10.25 -9.88
N ARG A 26 0.95 9.71 -11.10
CA ARG A 26 1.36 10.35 -12.36
C ARG A 26 0.17 11.10 -12.99
N GLU A 27 0.36 11.64 -14.18
CA GLU A 27 -0.66 12.45 -14.86
C GLU A 27 -1.88 11.60 -15.28
N PRO A 28 -3.10 11.90 -14.78
CA PRO A 28 -4.32 11.19 -15.15
C PRO A 28 -4.76 11.53 -16.60
N PRO A 29 -5.74 10.81 -17.16
CA PRO A 29 -6.28 11.17 -18.47
C PRO A 29 -7.01 12.52 -18.40
N LEU A 30 -6.76 13.37 -19.40
CA LEU A 30 -7.38 14.69 -19.48
C LEU A 30 -8.77 14.57 -20.12
N ARG A 31 -9.76 15.26 -19.54
CA ARG A 31 -11.12 15.31 -20.10
C ARG A 31 -11.16 15.93 -21.50
N THR A 32 -10.23 16.83 -21.81
CA THR A 32 -10.12 17.46 -23.14
C THR A 32 -9.93 16.43 -24.25
N ASP A 33 -9.22 15.34 -23.97
CA ASP A 33 -8.87 14.30 -24.95
C ASP A 33 -10.09 13.47 -25.36
N TYR A 34 -11.14 13.45 -24.53
CA TYR A 34 -12.36 12.65 -24.73
C TYR A 34 -13.63 13.51 -24.80
N CYS A 35 -13.46 14.82 -25.00
CA CYS A 35 -14.54 15.80 -24.89
C CYS A 35 -15.66 15.63 -25.91
N SER A 36 -15.34 15.03 -27.06
CA SER A 36 -16.26 14.73 -28.17
C SER A 36 -16.99 13.39 -28.01
N THR A 37 -16.50 12.50 -27.14
CA THR A 37 -17.01 11.12 -27.01
C THR A 37 -17.99 10.97 -25.86
N TRP A 38 -17.73 11.66 -24.75
CA TRP A 38 -18.53 11.59 -23.53
C TRP A 38 -18.88 12.97 -22.98
N SER A 39 -20.08 13.07 -22.43
CA SER A 39 -20.46 14.20 -21.58
C SER A 39 -19.57 14.23 -20.32
N LEU A 40 -19.56 15.35 -19.58
CA LEU A 40 -18.81 15.44 -18.33
C LEU A 40 -19.26 14.38 -17.32
N GLU A 41 -20.56 14.14 -17.23
CA GLU A 41 -21.14 13.17 -16.29
C GLU A 41 -20.75 11.73 -16.68
N GLU A 42 -20.88 11.38 -17.96
CA GLU A 42 -20.48 10.07 -18.48
C GLU A 42 -18.98 9.81 -18.25
N TRP A 43 -18.14 10.83 -18.49
CA TRP A 43 -16.71 10.76 -18.22
C TRP A 43 -16.40 10.49 -16.75
N LEU A 44 -17.01 11.24 -15.83
CA LEU A 44 -16.80 11.05 -14.39
C LEU A 44 -17.28 9.68 -13.93
N GLN A 45 -18.43 9.21 -14.40
CA GLN A 45 -18.94 7.87 -14.10
C GLN A 45 -17.99 6.78 -14.58
N LEU A 46 -17.52 6.86 -15.83
CA LEU A 46 -16.60 5.87 -16.41
C LEU A 46 -15.26 5.82 -15.66
N THR A 47 -14.63 6.98 -15.48
CA THR A 47 -13.32 7.08 -14.82
C THR A 47 -13.39 6.66 -13.35
N HIS A 48 -14.44 7.03 -12.63
CA HIS A 48 -14.65 6.59 -11.25
C HIS A 48 -14.84 5.08 -11.18
N PHE A 49 -15.71 4.50 -12.01
CA PHE A 49 -15.94 3.06 -12.04
C PHE A 49 -14.64 2.28 -12.33
N LEU A 50 -13.90 2.64 -13.37
CA LEU A 50 -12.66 1.95 -13.74
C LEU A 50 -11.59 2.09 -12.65
N SER A 51 -11.46 3.29 -12.06
CA SER A 51 -10.52 3.52 -10.95
C SER A 51 -10.88 2.69 -9.71
N ALA A 52 -12.18 2.64 -9.36
CA ALA A 52 -12.68 1.81 -8.27
C ALA A 52 -12.45 0.32 -8.54
N LEU A 53 -12.63 -0.12 -9.78
CA LEU A 53 -12.37 -1.51 -10.18
C LEU A 53 -10.88 -1.86 -10.06
N PHE A 54 -9.96 -1.00 -10.53
CA PHE A 54 -8.52 -1.22 -10.38
C PHE A 54 -8.11 -1.25 -8.90
N HIS A 55 -8.66 -0.35 -8.09
CA HIS A 55 -8.45 -0.36 -6.63
C HIS A 55 -8.95 -1.64 -5.98
N LEU A 56 -10.17 -2.07 -6.30
CA LEU A 56 -10.77 -3.27 -5.71
C LEU A 56 -10.02 -4.54 -6.17
N GLY A 57 -9.73 -4.63 -7.46
CA GLY A 57 -8.98 -5.73 -8.09
C GLY A 57 -7.67 -6.01 -7.36
N VAL A 58 -6.89 -4.97 -7.09
CA VAL A 58 -5.58 -5.12 -6.45
C VAL A 58 -5.63 -5.08 -4.93
N GLY A 59 -6.47 -4.22 -4.35
CA GLY A 59 -6.55 -3.99 -2.91
C GLY A 59 -7.24 -5.13 -2.15
N SER A 60 -8.30 -5.69 -2.72
CA SER A 60 -9.02 -6.83 -2.14
C SER A 60 -8.61 -8.17 -2.75
N ASN A 61 -7.70 -8.16 -3.75
CA ASN A 61 -7.19 -9.34 -4.44
C ASN A 61 -8.32 -10.27 -4.94
N ILE A 62 -9.38 -9.69 -5.49
CA ILE A 62 -10.52 -10.41 -6.06
C ILE A 62 -10.11 -11.18 -7.33
N SER A 63 -10.79 -12.27 -7.64
CA SER A 63 -10.42 -13.15 -8.76
C SER A 63 -10.70 -12.50 -10.12
N ASP A 64 -10.06 -13.01 -11.18
CA ASP A 64 -10.30 -12.53 -12.53
C ASP A 64 -11.75 -12.72 -12.97
N GLU A 65 -12.41 -13.80 -12.51
CA GLU A 65 -13.82 -14.07 -12.75
C GLU A 65 -14.72 -13.02 -12.07
N GLU A 66 -14.38 -12.60 -10.86
CA GLU A 66 -15.12 -11.55 -10.14
C GLU A 66 -14.94 -10.18 -10.79
N VAL A 67 -13.74 -9.89 -11.32
CA VAL A 67 -13.48 -8.68 -12.12
C VAL A 67 -14.31 -8.71 -13.40
N LEU A 68 -14.32 -9.82 -14.12
CA LEU A 68 -15.14 -10.01 -15.33
C LEU A 68 -16.64 -9.91 -15.03
N ALA A 69 -17.11 -10.45 -13.90
CA ALA A 69 -18.50 -10.33 -13.48
C ALA A 69 -18.92 -8.87 -13.26
N LYS A 70 -18.01 -8.02 -12.76
CA LYS A 70 -18.23 -6.56 -12.62
C LYS A 70 -18.17 -5.82 -13.96
N LEU A 71 -17.58 -6.43 -14.98
CA LEU A 71 -17.49 -5.92 -16.35
C LEU A 71 -18.55 -6.54 -17.28
N SER A 72 -19.55 -7.24 -16.74
CA SER A 72 -20.55 -7.99 -17.52
C SER A 72 -21.39 -7.14 -18.47
N ASP A 73 -21.58 -5.86 -18.15
CA ASP A 73 -22.26 -4.90 -19.01
C ASP A 73 -21.41 -4.42 -20.20
N MET A 74 -20.12 -4.76 -20.26
CA MET A 74 -19.20 -4.37 -21.33
C MET A 74 -19.07 -5.50 -22.35
N ASN A 75 -18.70 -5.17 -23.59
CA ASN A 75 -18.39 -6.24 -24.54
C ASN A 75 -17.15 -7.03 -24.09
N SER A 76 -17.08 -8.31 -24.48
CA SER A 76 -16.03 -9.24 -24.02
C SER A 76 -14.62 -8.78 -24.39
N SER A 77 -14.47 -8.04 -25.50
CA SER A 77 -13.17 -7.54 -25.95
C SER A 77 -12.64 -6.44 -25.03
N HIS A 78 -13.46 -5.43 -24.72
CA HIS A 78 -13.09 -4.33 -23.82
C HIS A 78 -12.89 -4.84 -22.39
N ALA A 79 -13.72 -5.78 -21.93
CA ALA A 79 -13.52 -6.42 -20.63
C ALA A 79 -12.16 -7.13 -20.54
N GLY A 80 -11.76 -7.83 -21.62
CA GLY A 80 -10.43 -8.43 -21.74
C GLY A 80 -9.29 -7.41 -21.69
N VAL A 81 -9.44 -6.27 -22.36
CA VAL A 81 -8.46 -5.17 -22.31
C VAL A 81 -8.31 -4.63 -20.90
N VAL A 82 -9.42 -4.31 -20.20
CA VAL A 82 -9.38 -3.81 -18.81
C VAL A 82 -8.68 -4.80 -17.88
N LEU A 83 -9.02 -6.09 -18.00
CA LEU A 83 -8.40 -7.16 -17.20
C LEU A 83 -6.90 -7.29 -17.50
N SER A 84 -6.51 -7.19 -18.77
CA SER A 84 -5.09 -7.27 -19.16
C SER A 84 -4.27 -6.13 -18.56
N VAL A 85 -4.81 -4.91 -18.52
CA VAL A 85 -4.15 -3.74 -17.91
C VAL A 85 -4.05 -3.89 -16.40
N LEU A 86 -5.12 -4.37 -15.74
CA LEU A 86 -5.13 -4.67 -14.30
C LEU A 86 -4.00 -5.63 -13.94
N ARG A 87 -3.89 -6.76 -14.66
CA ARG A 87 -2.85 -7.77 -14.42
C ARG A 87 -1.45 -7.22 -14.69
N ALA A 88 -1.25 -6.55 -15.82
CA ALA A 88 0.05 -6.01 -16.21
C ALA A 88 0.57 -4.93 -15.23
N ARG A 89 -0.33 -4.13 -14.65
CA ARG A 89 0.02 -3.02 -13.75
C ARG A 89 -0.26 -3.32 -12.27
N GLN A 90 -0.57 -4.56 -11.90
CA GLN A 90 -0.94 -4.95 -10.54
C GLN A 90 0.11 -4.53 -9.50
N GLY A 91 1.40 -4.71 -9.82
CA GLY A 91 2.50 -4.33 -8.93
C GLY A 91 2.56 -2.83 -8.65
N GLU A 92 2.40 -1.99 -9.67
CA GLU A 92 2.40 -0.53 -9.53
C GLU A 92 1.19 -0.03 -8.73
N ILE A 93 0.00 -0.57 -9.00
CA ILE A 93 -1.22 -0.23 -8.27
C ILE A 93 -1.08 -0.63 -6.80
N ARG A 94 -0.53 -1.83 -6.52
CA ARG A 94 -0.33 -2.31 -5.15
C ARG A 94 0.66 -1.43 -4.41
N HIS A 95 1.76 -1.04 -5.06
CA HIS A 95 2.73 -0.14 -4.47
C HIS A 95 2.11 1.24 -4.16
N ALA A 96 1.35 1.82 -5.10
CA ALA A 96 0.69 3.10 -4.89
C ALA A 96 -0.37 3.06 -3.78
N LEU A 97 -1.12 1.95 -3.66
CA LEU A 97 -2.05 1.72 -2.57
C LEU A 97 -1.35 1.66 -1.22
N LEU A 98 -0.26 0.88 -1.13
CA LEU A 98 0.56 0.79 0.09
C LEU A 98 1.20 2.13 0.44
N ASP A 99 1.71 2.87 -0.53
CA ASP A 99 2.32 4.18 -0.30
C ASP A 99 1.29 5.19 0.20
N ARG A 100 0.06 5.20 -0.34
CA ARG A 100 -1.05 6.01 0.19
C ARG A 100 -1.44 5.63 1.61
N THR A 101 -1.51 4.33 1.93
CA THR A 101 -1.78 3.87 3.31
C THR A 101 -0.62 4.23 4.25
N ASN A 102 0.62 4.10 3.80
CA ASN A 102 1.81 4.49 4.56
C ASN A 102 1.89 6.02 4.71
N ASN A 103 1.38 6.82 3.78
CA ASN A 103 1.29 8.27 3.96
C ASN A 103 0.34 8.67 5.11
N ILE A 104 -0.54 7.77 5.56
CA ILE A 104 -1.39 7.98 6.74
C ILE A 104 -0.64 7.61 8.04
N SER A 105 0.30 6.65 7.99
CA SER A 105 1.22 6.33 9.09
C SER A 105 2.65 6.22 8.55
N PRO A 106 3.39 7.35 8.51
CA PRO A 106 4.57 7.52 7.65
C PRO A 106 5.76 6.64 7.98
N ALA A 107 5.73 5.89 9.08
CA ALA A 107 6.85 5.14 9.62
C ALA A 107 6.59 3.62 9.59
N SER A 108 7.45 2.88 8.91
CA SER A 108 7.46 1.41 8.91
C SER A 108 8.83 0.88 9.33
N LEU A 109 8.87 -0.05 10.27
CA LEU A 109 10.10 -0.76 10.65
C LEU A 109 10.57 -1.64 9.47
N GLN A 110 11.84 -1.51 9.07
CA GLN A 110 12.46 -2.26 7.97
C GLN A 110 13.35 -3.38 8.50
N ASP A 111 14.15 -3.08 9.50
CA ASP A 111 15.12 -4.03 10.07
C ASP A 111 15.33 -3.74 11.56
N PHE A 112 15.87 -4.73 12.29
CA PHE A 112 16.30 -4.55 13.67
C PHE A 112 17.50 -5.44 14.01
N ASP A 113 18.41 -4.87 14.80
CA ASP A 113 19.59 -5.53 15.32
C ASP A 113 19.67 -5.36 16.83
N TRP A 114 20.28 -6.33 17.53
CA TRP A 114 20.42 -6.26 18.97
C TRP A 114 21.77 -6.78 19.46
N GLN A 115 22.21 -6.25 20.61
CA GLN A 115 23.43 -6.66 21.28
C GLN A 115 23.27 -6.59 22.80
N LEU A 116 23.79 -7.59 23.52
CA LEU A 116 23.87 -7.54 24.99
C LEU A 116 25.19 -6.89 25.42
N LYS A 117 25.11 -5.92 26.33
CA LYS A 117 26.24 -5.19 26.92
C LYS A 117 26.24 -5.40 28.44
N LEU A 118 27.41 -5.41 29.06
CA LEU A 118 27.55 -5.38 30.52
C LEU A 118 27.94 -3.96 30.91
N ALA A 119 27.02 -3.24 31.55
CA ALA A 119 27.31 -1.92 32.07
C ALA A 119 27.92 -2.01 33.46
N LEU A 120 28.99 -1.26 33.68
CA LEU A 120 29.59 -1.08 35.00
C LEU A 120 28.84 0.04 35.72
N SER A 121 28.17 -0.30 36.83
CA SER A 121 27.50 0.70 37.67
C SER A 121 28.56 1.56 38.39
N SER A 122 28.45 2.90 38.29
CA SER A 122 29.38 3.84 38.93
C SER A 122 29.12 4.05 40.43
N ASP A 123 27.96 3.63 40.94
CA ASP A 123 27.41 4.24 42.17
C ASP A 123 27.53 3.34 43.41
N LYS A 124 28.03 2.12 43.29
CA LYS A 124 28.35 1.24 44.43
C LYS A 124 29.62 0.44 44.17
N ILE A 125 30.56 0.51 45.12
CA ILE A 125 31.86 -0.18 45.15
C ILE A 125 31.72 -1.73 45.10
N SER A 126 30.52 -2.27 45.24
CA SER A 126 30.19 -3.66 44.86
C SER A 126 29.72 -3.71 43.41
N SER A 127 30.67 -3.94 42.50
CA SER A 127 30.49 -4.06 41.05
C SER A 127 29.38 -5.05 40.65
N LEU A 128 28.20 -4.53 40.30
CA LEU A 128 27.15 -5.31 39.63
C LEU A 128 27.24 -5.04 38.13
N ASN A 129 27.68 -6.07 37.39
CA ASN A 129 27.63 -6.12 35.93
C ASN A 129 26.17 -6.28 35.51
N THR A 130 25.44 -5.17 35.38
CA THR A 130 24.04 -5.24 34.94
C THR A 130 24.01 -5.46 33.42
N PRO A 131 23.42 -6.56 32.93
CA PRO A 131 23.26 -6.76 31.50
C PRO A 131 22.20 -5.80 30.96
N LEU A 132 22.57 -5.06 29.92
CA LEU A 132 21.69 -4.17 29.17
C LEU A 132 21.60 -4.65 27.73
N LEU A 133 20.40 -4.57 27.15
CA LEU A 133 20.18 -4.80 25.73
C LEU A 133 20.31 -3.47 24.99
N SER A 134 21.14 -3.44 23.97
CA SER A 134 21.20 -2.39 22.96
C SER A 134 20.39 -2.85 21.75
N LEU A 135 19.26 -2.21 21.47
CA LEU A 135 18.39 -2.49 20.34
C LEU A 135 18.51 -1.35 19.31
N SER A 136 18.72 -1.70 18.05
CA SER A 136 18.75 -0.79 16.91
C SER A 136 17.59 -1.13 15.98
N LEU A 137 16.85 -0.12 15.55
CA LEU A 137 15.69 -0.23 14.69
C LEU A 137 15.89 0.67 13.47
N ASP A 138 15.77 0.10 12.27
CA ASP A 138 15.79 0.87 11.04
C ASP A 138 14.37 1.18 10.60
N VAL A 139 13.93 2.42 10.82
CA VAL A 139 12.56 2.84 10.53
C VAL A 139 12.55 3.70 9.28
N ARG A 140 11.84 3.25 8.23
CA ARG A 140 11.58 4.08 7.05
C ARG A 140 10.44 5.02 7.36
N ALA A 141 10.75 6.31 7.46
CA ALA A 141 9.80 7.39 7.69
C ALA A 141 9.79 8.38 6.53
N ASN A 142 8.66 8.61 5.86
CA ASN A 142 8.55 9.51 4.70
C ASN A 142 9.60 9.20 3.60
N GLY A 143 9.81 7.92 3.31
CA GLY A 143 10.81 7.46 2.33
C GLY A 143 12.26 7.46 2.82
N VAL A 144 12.56 8.11 3.95
CA VAL A 144 13.91 8.21 4.53
C VAL A 144 14.12 7.14 5.60
N LEU A 145 15.24 6.41 5.53
CA LEU A 145 15.62 5.46 6.58
C LEU A 145 16.17 6.23 7.79
N ARG A 146 15.59 5.98 8.97
CA ARG A 146 16.00 6.59 10.25
C ARG A 146 16.37 5.49 11.25
N PRO A 147 17.64 5.41 11.66
CA PRO A 147 18.04 4.49 12.71
C PRO A 147 17.58 5.03 14.08
N ILE A 148 17.01 4.17 14.90
CA ILE A 148 16.63 4.43 16.29
C ILE A 148 17.37 3.43 17.16
N ALA A 149 18.17 3.92 18.10
CA ALA A 149 18.87 3.08 19.07
C ALA A 149 18.30 3.32 20.46
N MET A 150 18.11 2.23 21.21
CA MET A 150 17.67 2.26 22.60
C MET A 150 18.45 1.25 23.43
N GLU A 151 18.72 1.61 24.67
CA GLU A 151 19.34 0.72 25.65
C GLU A 151 18.33 0.44 26.76
N MET A 152 18.18 -0.81 27.15
CA MET A 152 17.17 -1.22 28.12
C MET A 152 17.65 -2.34 29.03
N ASN A 153 17.19 -2.31 30.27
CA ASN A 153 17.33 -3.42 31.20
C ASN A 153 16.29 -4.52 30.91
N ARG A 154 16.34 -5.61 31.70
CA ARG A 154 15.44 -6.75 31.54
C ARG A 154 13.98 -6.37 31.71
N GLU A 155 13.69 -5.53 32.69
CA GLU A 155 12.33 -5.12 33.05
C GLU A 155 11.70 -4.27 31.94
N GLU A 156 12.47 -3.32 31.41
CA GLU A 156 12.07 -2.48 30.27
C GLU A 156 11.85 -3.29 29.00
N LEU A 157 12.74 -4.25 28.69
CA LEU A 157 12.58 -5.16 27.56
C LEU A 157 11.30 -6.01 27.70
N SER A 158 11.06 -6.56 28.89
CA SER A 158 9.84 -7.34 29.15
C SER A 158 8.58 -6.49 28.93
N SER A 159 8.60 -5.24 29.36
CA SER A 159 7.50 -4.29 29.15
C SER A 159 7.26 -3.98 27.67
N LEU A 160 8.34 -3.79 26.89
CA LEU A 160 8.26 -3.58 25.45
C LEU A 160 7.63 -4.80 24.75
N ILE A 161 8.10 -6.01 25.05
CA ILE A 161 7.58 -7.25 24.47
C ILE A 161 6.09 -7.41 24.78
N SER A 162 5.69 -7.24 26.04
CA SER A 162 4.27 -7.35 26.42
C SER A 162 3.40 -6.32 25.71
N SER A 163 3.90 -5.11 25.48
CA SER A 163 3.18 -4.07 24.72
C SER A 163 2.98 -4.47 23.26
N LEU A 164 4.02 -5.02 22.62
CA LEU A 164 3.96 -5.50 21.24
C LEU A 164 3.04 -6.72 21.09
N GLU A 165 3.07 -7.65 22.03
CA GLU A 165 2.17 -8.82 22.06
C GLU A 165 0.70 -8.40 22.21
N ALA A 166 0.41 -7.43 23.09
CA ALA A 166 -0.94 -6.89 23.25
C ALA A 166 -1.44 -6.23 21.96
N ALA A 167 -0.61 -5.42 21.31
CA ALA A 167 -0.95 -4.82 20.02
C ALA A 167 -1.19 -5.88 18.93
N ASN A 168 -0.32 -6.90 18.83
CA ASN A 168 -0.48 -7.99 17.87
C ASN A 168 -1.78 -8.77 18.08
N LYS A 169 -2.19 -8.98 19.34
CA LYS A 169 -3.45 -9.65 19.67
C LYS A 169 -4.66 -8.89 19.11
N VAL A 170 -4.67 -7.55 19.19
CA VAL A 170 -5.74 -6.73 18.61
C VAL A 170 -5.74 -6.84 17.08
N VAL A 171 -4.57 -6.80 16.44
CA VAL A 171 -4.44 -6.94 14.98
C VAL A 171 -4.99 -8.29 14.49
N LEU A 172 -4.72 -9.38 15.22
CA LEU A 172 -5.23 -10.71 14.87
C LEU A 172 -6.74 -10.84 15.03
N GLN A 173 -7.38 -10.04 15.89
CA GLN A 173 -8.84 -10.01 16.03
C GLN A 173 -9.56 -9.21 14.94
N LEU A 174 -8.83 -8.34 14.23
CA LEU A 174 -9.33 -7.53 13.12
C LEU A 174 -9.20 -8.21 11.75
N LYS A 175 -8.48 -9.34 11.68
CA LYS A 175 -8.38 -10.21 10.50
C LYS A 175 -9.55 -11.20 10.46
#